data_AF-A0A524HT84-F1
#
_entry.id   AF-A0A524HT84-F1
#
_cell.length_a   1.000
_cell.length_b   1.000
_cell.length_c   1.000
_cell.angle_alpha   90.00
_cell.angle_beta   90.00
_cell.angle_gamma   90.00
#
_symmetry.space_group_name_H-M   'P 1'
#
loop_
_entity.id
_entity.type
_entity.pdbx_description
1 polymer ?
#
loop_
_entity_poly.entity_id
_entity_poly.type
_entity_poly.pdbx_seq_one_letter_code
_entity_poly.pdbx_strand_id
1 'polypeptide(L)'
;MKIVAVVGLSESGKTRLITRLIGELKRRGLRTCAVKRCSHGFSLDTEGKDSSDFTKAGADGVAMISPEGWAALSKSPAADVEVLASRLFPTADVVLVEGGKAA
;
A
#
# COMPACT_ATOMS: atom_id res chain seq x y z
N MET A 1 13.73 8.31 3.85
CA MET A 1 12.41 8.22 3.20
C MET A 1 11.71 9.57 3.24
N LYS A 2 11.13 10.02 2.13
CA LYS A 2 10.14 11.11 2.09
C LYS A 2 8.75 10.56 1.77
N ILE A 3 7.72 11.09 2.41
CA ILE A 3 6.33 10.67 2.20
C ILE A 3 5.56 11.83 1.58
N VAL A 4 4.88 11.59 0.46
CA VAL A 4 4.14 12.61 -0.29
C VAL A 4 2.74 12.09 -0.60
N ALA A 5 1.73 12.80 -0.12
CA ALA A 5 0.33 12.46 -0.39
C ALA A 5 -0.22 13.25 -1.59
N VAL A 6 -0.90 12.53 -2.48
CA VAL A 6 -1.69 13.11 -3.58
C VAL A 6 -3.16 13.01 -3.19
N VAL A 7 -3.75 14.17 -2.91
CA VAL A 7 -5.13 14.30 -2.42
C VAL A 7 -6.01 14.96 -3.48
N GLY A 8 -7.28 14.59 -3.50
CA GLY A 8 -8.24 15.10 -4.49
C GLY A 8 -9.50 14.24 -4.58
N LEU A 9 -10.52 14.76 -5.25
CA LEU A 9 -11.82 14.10 -5.45
C LEU A 9 -11.67 12.73 -6.14
N SER A 10 -12.63 11.84 -5.94
CA SER A 10 -12.73 10.61 -6.72
C SER A 10 -12.65 10.91 -8.22
N GLU A 11 -11.97 10.04 -8.97
CA GLU A 11 -11.83 10.15 -10.44
C GLU A 11 -11.06 11.37 -10.97
N SER A 12 -10.48 12.21 -10.10
CA SER A 12 -9.63 13.37 -10.51
C SER A 12 -8.27 13.01 -11.15
N GLY A 13 -8.00 11.74 -11.43
CA GLY A 13 -6.75 11.30 -12.07
C GLY A 13 -5.56 11.11 -11.13
N LYS A 14 -5.77 11.04 -9.80
CA LYS A 14 -4.70 10.81 -8.80
C LYS A 14 -3.84 9.59 -9.13
N THR A 15 -4.47 8.46 -9.42
CA THR A 15 -3.77 7.22 -9.79
C THR A 15 -2.89 7.41 -11.03
N ARG A 16 -3.37 8.17 -12.02
CA ARG A 16 -2.60 8.50 -13.24
C ARG A 16 -1.41 9.40 -12.94
N LEU A 17 -1.56 10.36 -12.04
CA LEU A 17 -0.44 11.21 -11.61
C LEU A 17 0.61 10.38 -10.86
N ILE A 18 0.19 9.56 -9.89
CA ILE A 18 1.09 8.74 -9.07
C ILE A 18 1.87 7.76 -9.94
N THR A 19 1.21 7.03 -10.85
CA THR A 19 1.90 6.08 -11.74
C THR A 19 2.96 6.75 -12.61
N ARG A 20 2.70 7.97 -13.12
CA ARG A 20 3.71 8.78 -13.84
C ARG A 20 4.86 9.23 -12.96
N LEU A 21 4.57 9.67 -11.73
CA LEU A 21 5.59 10.06 -10.75
C LEU A 21 6.49 8.87 -10.39
N ILE A 22 5.92 7.68 -10.19
CA ILE A 22 6.70 6.45 -9.96
C ILE A 22 7.68 6.24 -11.11
N GLY A 23 7.22 6.31 -12.36
CA GLY A 23 8.09 6.16 -13.53
C GLY A 23 9.24 7.18 -13.57
N GLU A 24 8.94 8.46 -13.29
CA GLU A 24 9.94 9.53 -13.22
C GLU A 24 10.97 9.32 -12.11
N LEU A 25 10.53 9.06 -10.87
CA LEU A 25 11.40 8.89 -9.71
C LEU A 25 12.28 7.65 -9.85
N LYS A 26 11.73 6.55 -10.39
CA LYS A 26 12.50 5.35 -10.73
C LYS A 26 13.58 5.64 -11.78
N ARG A 27 13.30 6.44 -12.81
CA ARG A 27 14.30 6.84 -13.81
C ARG A 27 15.44 7.67 -13.21
N ARG A 28 15.17 8.38 -12.12
CA ARG A 28 16.17 9.13 -11.33
C ARG A 28 16.94 8.25 -10.33
N GLY A 29 16.71 6.94 -10.32
CA GLY A 29 17.41 6.01 -9.44
C GLY A 29 16.82 5.89 -8.02
N LEU A 30 15.66 6.48 -7.76
CA LEU A 30 15.04 6.46 -6.42
C LEU A 30 14.21 5.19 -6.20
N ARG A 31 14.37 4.56 -5.04
CA ARG A 31 13.51 3.47 -4.54
C ARG A 31 12.16 4.07 -4.15
N THR A 32 11.20 3.89 -5.05
CA THR A 32 9.86 4.49 -4.92
C THR A 32 8.84 3.41 -4.58
N CYS A 33 8.11 3.61 -3.49
CA CYS A 33 6.98 2.76 -3.06
C CYS A 33 5.69 3.58 -3.06
N ALA A 34 4.55 2.91 -2.92
CA ALA A 34 3.25 3.57 -2.86
C ALA A 34 2.33 2.95 -1.81
N VAL A 35 1.48 3.77 -1.22
CA VAL A 35 0.43 3.38 -0.28
C VAL A 35 -0.89 3.92 -0.81
N LYS A 36 -1.91 3.07 -0.92
CA LYS A 36 -3.27 3.49 -1.29
C LYS A 36 -4.15 3.49 -0.05
N ARG A 37 -4.72 4.64 0.30
CA ARG A 37 -5.69 4.77 1.38
C ARG A 37 -7.10 4.53 0.81
N CYS A 38 -7.68 3.38 1.11
CA CYS A 38 -9.02 3.01 0.68
C CYS A 38 -10.08 3.47 1.70
N SER A 39 -11.11 4.19 1.25
CA SER A 39 -12.20 4.68 2.12
C SER A 39 -13.25 3.64 2.49
N HIS A 40 -13.40 2.58 1.68
CA HIS A 40 -14.44 1.54 1.86
C HIS A 40 -13.84 0.15 2.10
N GLY A 41 -12.64 0.09 2.68
CA GLY A 41 -11.89 -1.16 2.86
C GLY A 41 -11.25 -1.67 1.57
N PHE A 42 -10.52 -2.78 1.67
CA PHE A 42 -9.92 -3.50 0.55
C PHE A 42 -9.74 -4.97 0.91
N SER A 43 -9.75 -5.85 -0.08
CA SER A 43 -9.41 -7.27 0.07
C SER A 43 -8.25 -7.62 -0.87
N LEU A 44 -7.31 -8.43 -0.38
CA LEU A 44 -6.30 -9.09 -1.19
C LEU A 44 -6.71 -10.53 -1.56
N ASP A 45 -7.75 -11.06 -0.92
CA ASP A 45 -8.23 -12.40 -1.18
C ASP A 45 -9.02 -12.43 -2.48
N THR A 46 -8.52 -13.19 -3.45
CA THR A 46 -9.37 -13.79 -4.48
C THR A 46 -10.15 -14.93 -3.83
N GLU A 47 -11.48 -14.86 -3.86
CA GLU A 47 -12.36 -15.94 -3.38
C GLU A 47 -11.91 -17.30 -3.94
N GLY A 48 -11.76 -18.31 -3.08
CA GLY A 48 -11.42 -19.68 -3.46
C GLY A 48 -9.95 -20.11 -3.30
N LYS A 49 -9.10 -19.35 -2.59
CA LYS A 49 -7.73 -19.77 -2.24
C LYS A 49 -7.57 -20.05 -0.74
N ASP A 50 -6.62 -20.92 -0.40
CA ASP A 50 -6.28 -21.40 0.95
C ASP A 50 -6.02 -20.26 1.96
N SER A 51 -5.57 -19.08 1.49
CA SER A 51 -5.34 -17.90 2.34
C SER A 51 -6.61 -17.40 3.03
N SER A 52 -7.78 -17.59 2.41
CA SER A 52 -9.07 -17.17 2.98
C SER A 52 -9.46 -17.98 4.22
N ASP A 53 -8.98 -19.21 4.33
CA ASP A 53 -9.31 -20.09 5.46
C ASP A 53 -8.55 -19.66 6.73
N PHE A 54 -7.35 -19.10 6.62
CA PHE A 54 -6.66 -18.50 7.77
C PHE A 54 -7.44 -17.30 8.32
N THR A 55 -7.97 -16.46 7.43
CA THR A 55 -8.82 -15.32 7.83
C THR A 55 -10.10 -15.78 8.52
N LYS A 56 -10.78 -16.80 7.96
CA LYS A 56 -12.00 -17.41 8.54
C LYS A 56 -11.72 -18.11 9.88
N ALA A 57 -10.55 -18.74 10.02
CA ALA A 57 -10.11 -19.36 11.27
C ALA A 57 -9.79 -18.34 12.37
N GLY A 58 -9.81 -17.04 12.06
CA GLY A 58 -9.65 -15.97 13.05
C GLY A 58 -8.26 -15.34 13.09
N ALA A 59 -7.40 -15.55 12.09
CA ALA A 59 -6.11 -14.87 12.05
C ALA A 59 -6.28 -13.33 12.02
N ASP A 60 -5.50 -12.63 12.86
CA ASP A 60 -5.44 -11.15 12.90
C ASP A 60 -4.63 -10.55 11.75
N GLY A 61 -3.88 -11.38 11.04
CA GLY A 61 -3.17 -11.04 9.83
C GLY A 61 -2.77 -12.28 9.06
N VAL A 62 -2.65 -12.12 7.75
CA VAL A 62 -2.26 -13.19 6.81
C VAL A 62 -1.15 -12.65 5.92
N ALA A 63 -0.13 -13.46 5.69
CA ALA A 63 0.94 -13.13 4.74
C ALA A 63 1.17 -14.29 3.77
N MET A 64 1.51 -13.95 2.54
CA MET A 64 1.92 -14.86 1.48
C MET A 64 3.33 -14.48 1.04
N ILE A 65 4.18 -15.47 0.79
CA ILE A 65 5.56 -15.28 0.31
C ILE A 65 5.86 -16.27 -0.82
N SER A 66 6.59 -15.80 -1.82
CA SER A 66 7.12 -16.58 -2.92
C SER A 66 8.49 -16.03 -3.35
N PRO A 67 9.24 -16.71 -4.24
CA PRO A 67 10.49 -16.17 -4.78
C PRO A 67 10.33 -14.79 -5.46
N GLU A 68 9.13 -14.48 -5.97
CA GLU A 68 8.81 -13.25 -6.67
C GLU A 68 8.43 -12.09 -5.72
N GLY A 69 8.11 -12.38 -4.46
CA GLY A 69 7.77 -11.36 -3.48
C GLY A 69 6.85 -11.82 -2.37
N TRP A 70 6.18 -10.87 -1.72
CA TRP A 70 5.26 -11.14 -0.63
C TRP A 70 4.09 -10.17 -0.63
N ALA A 71 3.00 -10.59 0.01
CA ALA A 71 1.84 -9.76 0.31
C ALA A 71 1.43 -10.01 1.76
N ALA A 72 0.95 -8.97 2.44
CA ALA A 72 0.43 -9.11 3.80
C ALA A 72 -0.85 -8.28 3.97
N LEU A 73 -1.80 -8.87 4.68
CA LEU A 73 -3.04 -8.24 5.11
C LEU A 73 -3.10 -8.28 6.64
N SER A 74 -3.54 -7.18 7.26
CA SER A 74 -3.79 -7.13 8.70
C SER A 74 -5.22 -6.64 8.94
N LYS A 75 -5.89 -7.26 9.92
CA LYS A 75 -7.19 -6.79 10.45
C LYS A 75 -7.03 -5.63 11.42
N SER A 76 -5.82 -5.40 11.93
CA SER A 76 -5.54 -4.25 12.78
C SER A 76 -5.66 -2.98 11.95
N PRO A 77 -6.40 -1.95 12.41
CA PRO A 77 -6.43 -0.67 11.70
C PRO A 77 -5.00 -0.17 11.56
N ALA A 78 -4.59 0.10 10.33
CA ALA A 78 -3.26 0.61 10.07
C ALA A 78 -3.09 1.91 10.86
N ALA A 79 -2.08 1.92 11.74
CA ALA A 79 -1.53 3.15 12.29
C ALA A 79 -1.05 4.06 11.15
N ASP A 80 -0.75 5.30 11.51
CA ASP A 80 -0.15 6.35 10.67
C ASP A 80 0.61 5.80 9.44
N VAL A 81 0.37 6.41 8.28
CA VAL A 81 1.02 6.02 7.02
C VAL A 81 2.53 6.03 7.15
N GLU A 82 3.10 6.89 8.01
CA GLU A 82 4.52 6.93 8.31
C GLU A 82 5.02 5.66 9.00
N VAL A 83 4.26 5.15 9.98
CA VAL A 83 4.57 3.89 10.68
C VAL A 83 4.48 2.71 9.71
N LEU A 84 3.41 2.66 8.91
CA LEU A 84 3.23 1.59 7.93
C LEU A 84 4.34 1.59 6.87
N ALA A 85 4.65 2.76 6.31
CA ALA A 85 5.70 2.92 5.30
C ALA A 85 7.07 2.50 5.84
N SER A 86 7.40 2.92 7.07
CA SER A 86 8.67 2.55 7.71
C SER A 86 8.78 1.05 7.95
N ARG A 87 7.67 0.39 8.31
CA ARG A 87 7.63 -1.07 8.54
C ARG A 87 7.75 -1.87 7.24
N LEU A 88 7.00 -1.50 6.21
CA LEU A 88 6.90 -2.29 4.98
C LEU A 88 7.99 -1.96 3.96
N PHE A 89 8.46 -0.71 3.95
CA PHE A 89 9.39 -0.18 2.94
C PHE A 89 10.60 0.50 3.57
N PRO A 90 11.35 -0.15 4.48
CA PRO A 90 12.42 0.50 5.24
C PRO A 90 13.55 1.05 4.36
N THR A 91 13.69 0.57 3.12
CA THR A 91 14.73 0.98 2.17
C THR A 91 14.26 2.01 1.15
N ALA A 92 13.01 2.49 1.23
CA ALA A 92 12.47 3.43 0.25
C ALA A 92 13.01 4.86 0.44
N ASP A 93 13.33 5.50 -0.69
CA ASP A 93 13.69 6.91 -0.74
C ASP A 93 12.43 7.77 -0.72
N VAL A 94 11.38 7.36 -1.43
CA VAL A 94 10.10 8.08 -1.56
C VAL A 94 8.92 7.11 -1.45
N VAL A 95 7.90 7.48 -0.67
CA VAL A 95 6.60 6.80 -0.63
C VAL A 95 5.50 7.76 -1.09
N LEU A 96 4.79 7.38 -2.14
CA LEU A 96 3.66 8.14 -2.68
C LEU A 96 2.35 7.61 -2.10
N VAL A 97 1.54 8.49 -1.53
CA VAL A 97 0.28 8.11 -0.89
C VAL A 97 -0.88 8.56 -1.76
N GLU A 98 -1.72 7.63 -2.20
CA GLU A 98 -2.97 7.92 -2.89
C GLU A 98 -4.11 8.04 -1.88
N GLY A 99 -4.65 9.26 -1.73
CA GLY A 99 -5.88 9.51 -1.00
C GLY A 99 -5.72 9.98 0.46
N GLY A 100 -6.78 10.63 0.95
CA GLY A 100 -6.95 11.14 2.30
C GLY A 100 -6.28 12.49 2.57
N LYS A 101 -7.00 13.44 3.20
CA LYS A 101 -6.35 14.53 3.93
C LYS A 101 -5.50 13.91 5.05
N ALA A 102 -4.34 14.49 5.33
CA ALA A 102 -3.71 14.29 6.64
C ALA A 102 -4.71 14.76 7.70
N ALA A 103 -4.96 13.92 8.69
CA ALA A 103 -5.37 14.42 10.00
C ALA A 103 -4.08 14.70 10.75
#